data_AF-A0A349SA31-F1
#
_entry.id   AF-A0A349SA31-F1
#
_cell.length_a   1.000
_cell.length_b   1.000
_cell.length_c   1.000
_cell.angle_alpha   90.00
_cell.angle_beta   90.00
_cell.angle_gamma   90.00
#
_symmetry.space_group_name_H-M   'P 1'
#
loop_
_entity.id
_entity.type
_entity.pdbx_description
1 polymer ?
#
loop_
_entity_poly.entity_id
_entity_poly.type
_entity_poly.pdbx_seq_one_letter_code
_entity_poly.pdbx_strand_id
1 'polypeptide(L)'
;INMHLDIRQDSVASGTGSPPAINTNQVTTRVLVNDGGTIVLGGVFREETAMSESKTPFLGDIPYLGRLFKRTKRSSRRTELLIFITPKILEENFE
;
A
#
# COMPACT_ATOMS: atom_id res chain seq x y z
N ILE A 1 28.50 -1.86 -5.00
CA ILE A 1 27.57 -1.86 -6.16
C ILE A 1 26.58 -0.72 -5.97
N ASN A 2 26.57 0.25 -6.90
CA ASN A 2 25.59 1.35 -6.90
C ASN A 2 24.38 0.93 -7.75
N MET A 3 23.20 0.85 -7.15
CA MET A 3 21.98 0.41 -7.84
C MET A 3 20.94 1.52 -7.85
N HIS A 4 20.38 1.79 -9.03
CA HIS A 4 19.19 2.60 -9.20
C HIS A 4 18.01 1.65 -9.36
N LEU A 5 17.06 1.71 -8.43
CA LEU A 5 15.89 0.85 -8.42
C LEU A 5 14.65 1.69 -8.72
N ASP A 6 13.89 1.28 -9.72
CA ASP A 6 12.55 1.77 -10.02
C ASP A 6 11.59 0.59 -9.94
N ILE A 7 10.73 0.60 -8.92
CA ILE A 7 9.80 -0.48 -8.63
C ILE A 7 8.39 0.07 -8.80
N ARG A 8 7.60 -0.58 -9.65
CA ARG A 8 6.20 -0.23 -9.92
C ARG A 8 5.29 -1.41 -9.64
N GLN A 9 4.23 -1.16 -8.87
CA GLN A 9 3.15 -2.11 -8.62
C GLN A 9 1.83 -1.46 -9.04
N ASP A 10 1.32 -1.90 -10.18
CA ASP A 10 0.07 -1.40 -10.76
C ASP A 10 -1.08 -2.38 -10.43
N SER A 11 -2.22 -1.85 -10.01
CA SER A 11 -3.46 -2.62 -9.86
C SER A 11 -4.64 -1.90 -10.48
N VAL A 12 -5.62 -2.63 -10.99
CA VAL A 12 -6.84 -2.03 -11.54
C VAL A 12 -7.72 -1.55 -10.40
N ALA A 13 -8.06 -0.26 -10.38
CA ALA A 13 -8.97 0.31 -9.40
C ALA A 13 -10.40 -0.16 -9.65
N SER A 14 -11.12 -0.51 -8.58
CA SER A 14 -12.50 -0.95 -8.68
C SER A 14 -13.42 0.24 -9.02
N GLY A 15 -13.94 0.28 -10.25
CA GLY A 15 -14.86 1.33 -10.71
C GLY A 15 -15.41 1.05 -12.11
N THR A 16 -16.53 1.68 -12.47
CA THR A 16 -17.22 1.48 -13.76
C THR A 16 -16.73 2.43 -14.87
N GLY A 17 -15.60 3.10 -14.66
CA GLY A 17 -15.01 4.02 -15.65
C GLY A 17 -14.36 3.26 -16.80
N SER A 18 -14.57 3.75 -18.04
CA SER A 18 -13.85 3.30 -19.23
C SER A 18 -13.02 4.47 -19.76
N PRO A 19 -11.68 4.40 -19.74
CA PRO A 19 -10.84 3.29 -19.29
C PRO A 19 -10.84 3.11 -17.76
N PRO A 20 -10.58 1.88 -17.25
CA PRO A 20 -10.50 1.62 -15.83
C PRO A 20 -9.34 2.41 -15.21
N ALA A 21 -9.58 3.00 -14.04
CA ALA A 21 -8.52 3.68 -13.31
C ALA A 21 -7.46 2.67 -12.87
N ILE A 22 -6.18 3.06 -12.94
CA ILE A 22 -5.05 2.24 -12.51
C ILE A 22 -4.48 2.86 -11.24
N ASN A 23 -4.40 2.06 -10.18
CA ASN A 23 -3.67 2.38 -8.98
C ASN A 23 -2.20 2.00 -9.19
N THR A 24 -1.36 3.00 -9.44
CA THR A 24 0.10 2.82 -9.55
C THR A 24 0.75 3.12 -8.20
N ASN A 25 1.54 2.17 -7.69
CA ASN A 25 2.51 2.40 -6.64
C ASN A 25 3.90 2.43 -7.24
N GLN A 26 4.66 3.50 -7.04
CA GLN A 26 6.04 3.59 -7.52
C GLN A 26 6.99 3.92 -6.37
N VAL A 27 8.14 3.24 -6.35
CA VAL A 27 9.25 3.51 -5.44
C VAL A 27 10.53 3.64 -6.28
N THR A 28 11.15 4.82 -6.23
CA THR A 28 12.44 5.08 -6.87
C THR A 28 13.47 5.33 -5.78
N THR A 29 14.50 4.47 -5.70
CA THR A 29 15.54 4.58 -4.66
C THR A 29 16.93 4.29 -5.23
N ARG A 30 17.95 4.88 -4.59
CA ARG A 30 19.37 4.64 -4.90
C ARG A 30 20.00 3.96 -3.71
N VAL A 31 20.60 2.79 -3.93
CA VAL A 31 21.20 2.00 -2.87
C VAL A 31 22.65 1.68 -3.17
N LEU A 32 23.49 1.72 -2.14
CA LEU A 32 24.87 1.28 -2.17
C LEU A 32 24.97 0.00 -1.32
N VAL A 33 25.33 -1.10 -1.97
CA VAL A 33 25.41 -2.43 -1.33
C VAL A 33 26.70 -3.13 -1.75
N ASN A 34 27.24 -3.94 -0.82
CA ASN A 34 28.40 -4.80 -1.08
C ASN A 34 27.98 -6.04 -1.86
N ASP A 35 28.90 -6.64 -2.62
CA ASP A 35 28.63 -7.88 -3.33
C ASP A 35 28.16 -8.99 -2.36
N GLY A 36 27.07 -9.68 -2.70
CA GLY A 36 26.45 -10.70 -1.88
C GLY A 36 25.72 -10.20 -0.62
N GLY A 37 25.76 -8.91 -0.30
CA GLY A 37 25.05 -8.35 0.85
C GLY A 37 23.55 -8.17 0.56
N THR A 38 22.67 -8.60 1.48
CA THR A 38 21.22 -8.36 1.34
C THR A 38 20.82 -7.02 1.96
N ILE A 39 20.10 -6.19 1.19
CA ILE A 39 19.44 -4.99 1.70
C ILE A 39 17.94 -5.21 1.81
N VAL A 40 17.36 -4.71 2.90
CA VAL A 40 15.91 -4.63 3.10
C VAL A 40 15.45 -3.22 2.77
N LEU A 41 14.70 -3.08 1.68
CA LEU A 41 13.99 -1.86 1.34
C LEU A 41 12.58 -1.97 1.92
N GLY A 42 12.43 -1.57 3.18
CA GLY A 42 11.11 -1.32 3.77
C GLY A 42 10.62 0.05 3.32
N GLY A 43 9.35 0.21 2.94
CA GLY A 43 8.91 1.57 2.65
C GLY A 43 7.49 1.85 2.18
N VAL A 44 6.67 0.87 1.81
CA VAL A 44 5.27 1.17 1.44
C VAL A 44 4.34 0.61 2.50
N PHE A 45 3.99 1.49 3.43
CA PHE A 45 2.94 1.28 4.44
C PHE A 45 1.66 1.91 3.92
N ARG A 46 0.64 1.10 3.64
CA ARG A 46 -0.70 1.61 3.29
C ARG A 46 -1.65 1.33 4.45
N GLU A 47 -2.20 2.40 5.02
CA GLU A 47 -3.29 2.33 5.99
C GLU A 47 -4.54 2.95 5.37
N GLU A 48 -5.56 2.12 5.12
CA GLU A 48 -6.87 2.57 4.68
C GLU A 48 -7.83 2.51 5.86
N THR A 49 -8.31 3.67 6.31
CA THR A 49 -9.36 3.78 7.32
C THR A 49 -10.65 4.27 6.67
N ALA A 50 -11.68 3.42 6.66
CA ALA A 50 -13.01 3.76 6.19
C ALA A 50 -13.98 3.79 7.38
N MET A 51 -14.66 4.92 7.56
CA MET A 51 -15.73 5.07 8.53
C MET A 51 -17.04 5.29 7.77
N SER A 52 -18.00 4.39 7.99
CA SER A 52 -19.35 4.50 7.45
C SER A 52 -20.33 4.59 8.61
N GLU A 53 -21.12 5.66 8.64
CA GLU A 53 -22.18 5.83 9.63
C GLU A 53 -23.53 5.80 8.91
N SER A 54 -24.39 4.87 9.31
CA SER A 54 -25.78 4.80 8.86
C SER A 54 -26.68 5.16 10.04
N LYS A 55 -27.48 6.22 9.92
CA LYS A 55 -28.40 6.66 10.97
C LYS A 55 -29.82 6.83 10.43
N THR A 56 -30.82 6.57 11.27
CA THR A 56 -32.21 6.90 10.95
C THR A 56 -32.40 8.42 11.03
N PRO A 57 -33.00 9.07 10.02
CA PRO A 57 -33.31 10.50 10.06
C PRO A 57 -34.16 10.85 11.30
N PHE A 58 -33.94 12.03 11.89
CA PHE A 58 -34.54 12.52 13.16
C PHE A 58 -34.17 11.75 14.43
N LEU A 59 -34.30 10.42 14.46
CA LEU A 59 -34.06 9.60 15.67
C LEU A 59 -32.57 9.42 16.00
N GLY A 60 -31.69 9.50 14.99
CA GLY A 60 -30.24 9.33 15.15
C GLY A 60 -29.53 10.48 15.88
N ASP A 61 -30.17 11.66 15.95
CA ASP A 61 -29.58 12.88 16.52
C ASP A 61 -30.09 13.19 17.95
N ILE A 62 -30.95 12.33 18.52
CA ILE A 62 -31.47 12.48 19.88
C ILE A 62 -30.32 12.24 20.89
N PRO A 63 -30.04 13.19 21.80
CA PRO A 63 -29.06 12.97 22.87
C PRO A 63 -29.46 11.78 23.75
N TYR A 64 -28.47 11.04 24.25
CA TYR A 64 -28.63 9.78 25.03
C TYR A 64 -29.21 8.57 24.27
N LEU A 65 -30.23 8.75 23.41
CA LEU A 65 -30.93 7.64 22.74
C LEU A 65 -30.49 7.40 21.28
N GLY A 66 -29.89 8.39 20.62
CA GLY A 66 -29.52 8.33 19.20
C GLY A 66 -28.50 7.23 18.86
N ARG A 67 -27.77 6.69 19.85
CA ARG A 67 -26.89 5.52 19.68
C ARG A 67 -27.62 4.23 19.29
N LEU A 68 -28.89 4.07 19.66
CA LEU A 68 -29.70 2.89 19.29
C LEU A 68 -30.18 2.94 17.84
N PHE A 69 -30.20 4.13 17.24
CA PHE A 69 -30.72 4.40 15.89
C PHE A 69 -29.60 4.74 14.88
N LYS A 70 -28.35 4.48 15.24
CA LYS A 70 -27.19 4.63 14.36
C LYS A 70 -26.30 3.40 14.41
N ARG A 71 -25.76 3.05 13.24
CA ARG A 71 -24.79 1.99 13.06
C ARG A 71 -23.52 2.59 12.48
N THR A 72 -22.47 2.60 13.29
CA THR A 72 -21.13 2.99 12.83
C THR A 72 -20.35 1.73 12.46
N LYS A 73 -19.89 1.64 11.22
CA LYS A 73 -18.95 0.63 10.76
C LYS A 73 -17.59 1.28 10.56
N ARG A 74 -16.60 0.80 11.30
CA ARG A 74 -15.18 1.16 11.11
C ARG A 74 -14.49 -0.02 10.45
N SER A 75 -13.80 0.24 9.33
CA SER A 75 -12.95 -0.73 8.66
C SER A 75 -11.55 -0.14 8.57
N SER A 76 -10.56 -0.87 9.08
CA SER A 76 -9.14 -0.55 8.93
C SER A 76 -8.48 -1.67 8.14
N ARG A 77 -7.72 -1.32 7.10
CA ARG A 77 -6.92 -2.27 6.31
C ARG A 77 -5.49 -1.76 6.25
N ARG A 78 -4.55 -2.58 6.67
CA ARG A 78 -3.12 -2.32 6.66
C ARG A 78 -2.43 -3.26 5.69
N THR A 79 -1.67 -2.71 4.75
CA THR A 79 -0.87 -3.47 3.78
C THR A 79 0.60 -3.05 3.94
N GLU A 80 1.47 -4.04 4.12
CA GLU A 80 2.92 -3.84 4.31
C GLU A 80 3.67 -4.55 3.19
N LEU A 81 4.49 -3.80 2.45
CA LEU A 81 5.35 -4.34 1.41
C LEU A 81 6.81 -4.32 1.87
N LEU A 82 7.44 -5.50 1.91
CA LEU A 82 8.86 -5.69 2.17
C LEU A 82 9.55 -6.18 0.92
N ILE A 83 10.64 -5.50 0.54
CA ILE A 83 11.42 -5.83 -0.66
C ILE A 83 12.84 -6.16 -0.23
N PHE A 84 13.31 -7.36 -0.60
CA PHE A 84 14.65 -7.86 -0.32
C PHE A 84 15.44 -7.93 -1.62
N ILE A 85 16.65 -7.37 -1.62
CA ILE A 85 17.52 -7.37 -2.79
C ILE A 85 18.92 -7.80 -2.37
N THR A 86 19.49 -8.76 -3.10
CA THR A 86 20.85 -9.27 -2.91
C THR A 86 21.55 -9.22 -4.26
N PRO A 87 22.41 -8.22 -4.52
CA PRO A 87 23.17 -8.18 -5.75
C PRO A 87 24.29 -9.22 -5.72
N LYS A 88 24.59 -9.80 -6.89
CA LYS A 88 25.71 -10.73 -7.09
C LYS A 88 26.51 -10.30 -8.31
N ILE A 89 27.82 -10.13 -8.15
CA ILE A 89 28.75 -9.93 -9.26
C ILE A 89 29.03 -11.31 -9.86
N LEU A 90 28.85 -11.43 -11.17
CA LEU A 90 29.27 -12.61 -11.92
C LEU A 90 30.57 -12.25 -12.63
N GLU A 91 31.64 -12.96 -12.31
CA GLU A 91 32.84 -12.95 -13.15
C GLU A 91 32.54 -13.91 -14.31
N GLU A 92 32.44 -13.40 -15.54
CA GLU A 92 32.37 -14.25 -16.73
C GLU A 92 33.76 -14.84 -16.96
N ASN A 93 33.94 -16.11 -16.60
CA ASN A 93 35.07 -16.89 -17.04
C ASN A 93 34.87 -17.14 -18.55
N PHE A 94 35.45 -16.29 -19.39
CA PHE A 94 35.55 -16.57 -20.82
C PHE A 94 36.51 -17.76 -21.00
N GLU A 95 35.98 -18.93 -21.36
CA GLU A 95 36.71 -19.98 -22.09
C GLU A 95 36.62 -19.74 -23.59
#